data_AF-A0A3B9BD88-F1
#
_entry.id   AF-A0A3B9BD88-F1
#
_cell.length_a   1.000
_cell.length_b   1.000
_cell.length_c   1.000
_cell.angle_alpha   90.00
_cell.angle_beta   90.00
_cell.angle_gamma   90.00
#
_symmetry.space_group_name_H-M   'P 1'
#
loop_
_entity.id
_entity.type
_entity.pdbx_description
1 polymer ?
#
loop_
_entity_poly.entity_id
_entity_poly.type
_entity_poly.pdbx_seq_one_letter_code
_entity_poly.pdbx_strand_id
1 'polypeptide(L)'
;MQILGHLFYDKKVKAVGSTRDQLMNLLFNESGFSLLSPDVPPKDCGPFHPDYAIGWNYGAEEIFLMICYTCGEAKLLQEGRIETYAINAYKMQSFANLLAEYKANRPW
;
A
#
# COMPACT_ATOMS: atom_id res chain seq x y z
N MET A 1 -3.75 10.95 9.79
CA MET A 1 -5.07 10.50 9.33
C MET A 1 -5.25 9.05 9.76
N GLN A 2 -6.48 8.55 9.87
CA GLN A 2 -6.75 7.16 10.21
C GLN A 2 -7.39 6.42 9.03
N ILE A 3 -6.84 5.26 8.66
CA ILE A 3 -7.38 4.37 7.62
C ILE A 3 -7.47 2.98 8.21
N LEU A 4 -8.68 2.41 8.28
CA LEU A 4 -8.95 1.09 8.87
C LEU A 4 -8.36 0.88 10.27
N GLY A 5 -8.42 1.90 11.12
CA GLY A 5 -7.87 1.84 12.46
C GLY A 5 -6.37 2.20 12.57
N HIS A 6 -5.64 2.23 11.45
CA HIS A 6 -4.20 2.52 11.41
C HIS A 6 -3.91 4.02 11.26
N LEU A 7 -2.95 4.53 12.02
CA LEU A 7 -2.54 5.93 12.00
C LEU A 7 -1.45 6.17 10.94
N PHE A 8 -1.68 7.18 10.11
CA PHE A 8 -0.72 7.71 9.15
C PHE A 8 -0.52 9.21 9.42
N TYR A 9 0.52 9.82 8.85
CA TYR A 9 0.67 11.28 8.86
C TYR A 9 -0.58 11.95 8.24
N ASP A 10 -1.05 13.05 8.82
CA ASP A 10 -2.18 13.81 8.26
C ASP A 10 -1.84 14.42 6.91
N LYS A 11 -0.60 14.89 6.75
CA LYS A 11 -0.13 15.48 5.49
C LYS A 11 0.15 14.38 4.45
N LYS A 12 -0.67 14.36 3.39
CA LYS A 12 -0.42 13.54 2.20
C LYS A 12 0.74 14.15 1.39
N VAL A 13 1.69 13.31 0.98
CA VAL A 13 2.76 13.73 0.04
C VAL A 13 2.37 13.27 -1.36
N LYS A 14 2.22 14.23 -2.28
CA LYS A 14 1.83 13.93 -3.65
C LYS A 14 3.01 13.37 -4.45
N ALA A 15 2.85 12.20 -5.05
CA ALA A 15 3.79 11.71 -6.05
C ALA A 15 3.68 12.54 -7.34
N VAL A 16 4.81 12.96 -7.89
CA VAL A 16 4.89 13.81 -9.09
C VAL A 16 5.96 13.28 -10.06
N GLY A 17 5.91 13.71 -11.32
CA GLY A 17 6.89 13.35 -12.34
C GLY A 17 7.10 11.84 -12.49
N SER A 18 8.35 11.42 -12.65
CA SER A 18 8.72 10.01 -12.83
C SER A 18 8.29 9.11 -11.67
N THR A 19 8.34 9.62 -10.43
CA THR A 19 7.94 8.85 -9.24
C THR A 19 6.45 8.51 -9.27
N ARG A 20 5.60 9.43 -9.73
CA ARG A 20 4.18 9.15 -9.98
C ARG A 20 4.03 8.03 -11.01
N ASP A 21 4.69 8.15 -12.15
CA ASP A 21 4.50 7.21 -13.26
C ASP A 21 4.98 5.80 -12.87
N GLN A 22 6.10 5.70 -12.14
CA GLN A 22 6.59 4.45 -11.56
C GLN A 22 5.60 3.87 -10.55
N LEU A 23 5.01 4.70 -9.68
CA LEU A 23 4.03 4.26 -8.69
C LEU A 23 2.78 3.71 -9.37
N MET A 24 2.24 4.42 -10.37
CA MET A 24 1.08 3.95 -11.13
C MET A 24 1.38 2.62 -11.83
N ASN A 25 2.57 2.48 -12.45
CA ASN A 25 2.97 1.22 -13.07
C ASN A 25 3.04 0.06 -12.06
N LEU A 26 3.53 0.29 -10.84
CA LEU A 26 3.55 -0.73 -9.79
C LEU A 26 2.15 -1.10 -9.29
N LEU A 27 1.23 -0.13 -9.24
CA LEU A 27 -0.16 -0.38 -8.85
C LEU A 27 -0.90 -1.20 -9.92
N PHE A 28 -0.81 -0.81 -11.19
CA PHE A 28 -1.54 -1.47 -12.29
C PHE A 28 -0.91 -2.78 -12.78
N ASN A 29 0.37 -3.03 -12.51
CA ASN A 29 0.98 -4.31 -12.87
C ASN A 29 0.58 -5.40 -11.87
N GLU A 30 -0.54 -6.09 -12.06
CA GLU A 30 -1.06 -7.05 -11.09
C GLU A 30 -0.17 -8.28 -10.81
N SER A 31 0.83 -8.58 -11.64
CA SER A 31 1.66 -9.80 -11.61
C SER A 31 2.45 -10.08 -10.30
N GLY A 32 2.42 -9.16 -9.34
CA GLY A 32 3.02 -9.35 -8.01
C GLY A 32 2.03 -9.34 -6.85
N PHE A 33 0.73 -9.27 -7.14
CA PHE A 33 -0.33 -9.39 -6.15
C PHE A 33 -1.02 -10.75 -6.30
N SER A 34 -1.42 -11.33 -5.18
CA SER A 34 -2.25 -12.53 -5.17
C SER A 34 -3.31 -12.38 -4.10
N LEU A 35 -4.58 -12.46 -4.48
CA LEU A 35 -5.69 -12.32 -3.54
C LEU A 35 -5.58 -13.40 -2.47
N LEU A 36 -5.63 -13.00 -1.21
CA LEU A 36 -5.65 -13.91 -0.07
C LEU A 36 -7.10 -14.16 0.34
N SER A 37 -7.47 -15.43 0.46
CA SER A 37 -8.73 -15.79 1.11
C SER A 37 -8.68 -15.34 2.57
N PRO A 38 -9.81 -14.91 3.17
CA PRO A 38 -9.90 -14.66 4.61
C PRO A 38 -9.47 -15.86 5.47
N ASP A 39 -9.51 -17.07 4.91
CA ASP A 39 -9.11 -18.31 5.57
C ASP A 39 -7.60 -18.53 5.63
N VAL A 40 -6.81 -17.73 4.90
CA VAL A 40 -5.36 -17.78 4.99
C VAL A 40 -4.94 -17.11 6.30
N PRO A 41 -4.23 -17.80 7.20
CA PRO A 41 -3.76 -17.20 8.43
C PRO A 41 -2.90 -15.96 8.12
N PRO A 42 -3.01 -14.88 8.91
CA PRO A 42 -2.09 -13.76 8.82
C PRO A 42 -0.64 -14.28 8.96
N LYS A 43 0.30 -13.71 8.22
CA LYS A 43 1.70 -14.11 8.35
C LYS A 43 2.25 -13.77 9.75
N ASP A 44 3.37 -14.39 10.11
CA ASP A 44 4.03 -14.36 11.44
C ASP A 44 4.45 -12.97 11.97
N CYS A 45 4.09 -11.89 11.28
CA CYS A 45 4.29 -10.51 11.72
C CYS A 45 3.27 -10.05 12.80
N GLY A 46 2.25 -10.86 13.11
CA GLY A 46 1.18 -10.50 14.04
C GLY A 46 0.04 -9.72 13.36
N PRO A 47 -0.69 -8.84 14.08
CA PRO A 47 -1.72 -8.01 13.47
C PRO A 47 -1.14 -7.15 12.35
N PHE A 48 -1.89 -7.00 11.25
CA PHE A 48 -1.48 -6.18 10.11
C PHE A 48 -1.02 -4.78 10.54
N HIS A 49 0.19 -4.40 10.15
CA HIS A 49 0.82 -3.13 10.55
C HIS A 49 1.39 -2.41 9.32
N PRO A 50 0.59 -1.59 8.62
CA PRO A 50 1.03 -0.99 7.36
C PRO A 50 2.15 0.04 7.57
N ASP A 51 3.18 -0.05 6.73
CA ASP A 51 4.28 0.90 6.67
C ASP A 51 3.90 2.14 5.84
N TYR A 52 3.08 1.94 4.80
CA TYR A 52 2.62 2.99 3.90
C TYR A 52 1.13 2.83 3.56
N ALA A 53 0.48 3.95 3.30
CA ALA A 53 -0.80 4.03 2.60
C ALA A 53 -0.61 4.86 1.33
N ILE A 54 -0.95 4.27 0.19
CA ILE A 54 -0.97 4.94 -1.10
C ILE A 54 -2.42 5.25 -1.44
N GLY A 55 -2.74 6.53 -1.58
CA GLY A 55 -4.08 6.98 -1.97
C GLY A 55 -4.12 7.49 -3.41
N TRP A 56 -5.17 7.15 -4.15
CA TRP A 56 -5.46 7.74 -5.46
C TRP A 56 -6.97 7.88 -5.67
N ASN A 57 -7.34 8.75 -6.61
CA ASN A 57 -8.74 8.93 -6.98
C ASN A 57 -9.09 8.11 -8.21
N TYR A 58 -10.26 7.47 -8.19
CA TYR A 58 -10.90 6.87 -9.35
C TYR A 58 -12.31 7.46 -9.49
N GLY A 59 -12.48 8.40 -10.42
CA GLY A 59 -13.70 9.20 -10.48
C GLY A 59 -13.86 10.07 -9.22
N ALA A 60 -14.98 9.90 -8.51
CA ALA A 60 -15.27 10.58 -7.24
C ALA A 60 -14.78 9.79 -6.01
N GLU A 61 -14.24 8.59 -6.21
CA GLU A 61 -13.84 7.69 -5.14
C GLU A 61 -12.37 7.89 -4.76
N GLU A 62 -12.07 7.88 -3.46
CA GLU A 62 -10.70 7.79 -2.94
C GLU A 62 -10.40 6.34 -2.54
N ILE A 63 -9.40 5.75 -3.20
CA ILE A 63 -8.96 4.38 -3.01
C ILE A 63 -7.65 4.39 -2.22
N PHE A 64 -7.50 3.45 -1.29
CA PHE A 64 -6.26 3.28 -0.54
C PHE A 64 -5.68 1.87 -0.68
N LEU A 65 -4.38 1.78 -0.95
CA LEU A 65 -3.60 0.56 -0.79
C LEU A 65 -2.65 0.74 0.40
N MET A 66 -2.89 -0.02 1.47
CA MET A 66 -1.98 -0.08 2.62
C MET A 66 -1.00 -1.24 2.45
N ILE A 67 0.30 -0.99 2.56
CA ILE A 67 1.36 -1.98 2.35
C ILE A 67 2.06 -2.26 3.66
N CYS A 68 2.25 -3.54 4.00
CA CYS A 68 3.10 -3.99 5.08
C CYS A 68 4.28 -4.81 4.52
N TYR A 69 5.50 -4.29 4.66
CA TYR A 69 6.71 -4.93 4.16
C TYR A 69 7.02 -6.23 4.90
N THR A 70 6.86 -6.24 6.23
CA THR A 70 7.17 -7.40 7.07
C THR A 70 6.22 -8.55 6.82
N CYS A 71 4.91 -8.28 6.70
CA CYS A 71 3.93 -9.31 6.40
C CYS A 71 3.98 -9.77 4.95
N GLY A 72 4.56 -8.99 4.03
CA GLY A 72 4.49 -9.34 2.61
C GLY A 72 3.06 -9.21 2.07
N GLU A 73 2.29 -8.23 2.57
CA GLU A 73 0.84 -8.12 2.36
C GLU A 73 0.43 -6.68 2.04
N ALA A 74 -0.68 -6.52 1.33
CA ALA A 74 -1.37 -5.26 1.20
C ALA A 74 -2.88 -5.39 1.42
N LYS A 75 -3.50 -4.32 1.90
CA LYS A 75 -4.95 -4.18 2.01
C LYS A 75 -5.42 -3.08 1.09
N LEU A 76 -6.28 -3.43 0.13
CA LEU A 76 -6.97 -2.49 -0.73
C LEU A 76 -8.30 -2.12 -0.07
N LEU A 77 -8.51 -0.83 0.16
CA LEU A 77 -9.77 -0.26 0.60
C LEU A 77 -10.41 0.48 -0.58
N GLN A 78 -11.55 -0.04 -1.02
CA GLN A 78 -12.36 0.53 -2.10
C GLN A 78 -13.84 0.39 -1.73
N GLU A 79 -14.61 1.48 -1.76
CA GLU A 79 -16.04 1.56 -1.44
C GLU A 79 -16.41 0.89 -0.10
N GLY A 80 -15.54 1.01 0.92
CA GLY A 80 -15.71 0.37 2.22
C GLY A 80 -15.47 -1.14 2.23
N ARG A 81 -15.14 -1.75 1.08
CA ARG A 81 -14.71 -3.14 0.95
C ARG A 81 -13.21 -3.22 1.16
N ILE A 82 -12.78 -4.34 1.75
CA ILE A 82 -11.38 -4.60 2.07
C ILE A 82 -10.98 -5.90 1.42
N GLU A 83 -9.99 -5.84 0.55
CA GLU A 83 -9.36 -7.01 -0.03
C GLU A 83 -7.92 -7.10 0.45
N THR A 84 -7.48 -8.31 0.79
CA THR A 84 -6.11 -8.55 1.24
C THR A 84 -5.35 -9.31 0.16
N TYR A 85 -4.14 -8.86 -0.12
CA TYR A 85 -3.28 -9.40 -1.16
C TYR A 85 -1.94 -9.81 -0.55
N ALA A 86 -1.44 -10.98 -0.93
CA ALA A 86 -0.02 -11.27 -0.79
C ALA A 86 0.76 -10.50 -1.86
N ILE A 87 1.93 -10.00 -1.48
CA ILE A 87 2.86 -9.34 -2.38
C ILE A 87 4.10 -10.24 -2.53
N ASN A 88 4.48 -10.54 -3.77
CA ASN A 88 5.71 -11.29 -4.01
C ASN A 88 6.97 -10.46 -3.71
N ALA A 89 8.11 -11.12 -3.54
CA ALA A 89 9.36 -10.46 -3.16
C ALA A 89 9.80 -9.34 -4.14
N TYR A 90 9.66 -9.57 -5.45
CA TYR A 90 10.05 -8.61 -6.49
C TYR A 90 9.24 -7.32 -6.44
N LYS A 91 7.92 -7.43 -6.31
CA LYS A 91 7.04 -6.27 -6.21
C LYS A 91 7.25 -5.56 -4.87
N MET A 92 7.49 -6.32 -3.79
CA MET A 92 7.78 -5.73 -2.49
C MET A 92 9.06 -4.90 -2.50
N GLN A 93 10.13 -5.44 -3.10
CA GLN A 93 11.40 -4.72 -3.30
C GLN A 93 11.17 -3.44 -4.12
N SER A 94 10.34 -3.51 -5.16
CA SER A 94 10.05 -2.37 -6.03
C SER A 94 9.29 -1.25 -5.29
N PHE A 95 8.31 -1.60 -4.45
CA PHE A 95 7.66 -0.64 -3.56
C PHE A 95 8.63 -0.06 -2.53
N ALA A 96 9.47 -0.89 -1.89
CA ALA A 96 10.43 -0.42 -0.90
C ALA A 96 11.41 0.59 -1.50
N ASN A 97 11.93 0.31 -2.70
CA ASN A 97 12.86 1.21 -3.39
C ASN A 97 12.19 2.53 -3.77
N LEU A 98 10.98 2.48 -4.35
CA LEU A 98 10.27 3.68 -4.78
C LEU A 98 9.83 4.54 -3.59
N LEU A 99 9.37 3.91 -2.51
CA LEU A 99 8.84 4.61 -1.34
C LEU A 99 9.91 5.08 -0.35
N ALA A 100 11.16 4.63 -0.50
CA ALA A 100 12.28 5.03 0.36
C ALA A 100 12.48 6.55 0.43
N GLU A 101 12.25 7.26 -0.68
CA GLU A 101 12.35 8.72 -0.74
C GLU A 101 11.36 9.41 0.20
N TYR A 102 10.15 8.86 0.34
CA TYR A 102 9.13 9.38 1.24
C TYR A 102 9.44 9.11 2.71
N LYS A 103 10.16 8.02 3.01
CA LYS A 103 10.69 7.75 4.36
C LYS A 103 11.66 8.83 4.80
N ALA A 104 12.59 9.19 3.91
CA ALA A 104 13.61 10.20 4.18
C ALA A 104 12.99 11.59 4.37
N ASN A 105 11.89 11.86 3.66
CA ASN A 105 11.19 13.15 3.65
C ASN A 105 9.83 13.09 4.36
N ARG A 106 9.74 12.33 5.44
CA ARG A 106 8.51 12.17 6.22
C ARG A 106 7.98 13.54 6.69
N PRO A 107 6.65 13.77 6.61
CA PRO A 107 6.05 14.97 7.18
C PRO A 107 6.36 15.10 8.68
N TRP A 108 6.56 16.34 9.14
CA TRP A 108 6.61 16.70 10.55
C TRP A 108 5.20 16.85 11.13
#